data_AF-A0A4Q2XLE0-F1
#
_entry.id   AF-A0A4Q2XLE0-F1
#
_cell.length_a   1.000
_cell.length_b   1.000
_cell.length_c   1.000
_cell.angle_alpha   90.00
_cell.angle_beta   90.00
_cell.angle_gamma   90.00
#
_symmetry.space_group_name_H-M   'P 1'
#
loop_
_entity.id
_entity.type
_entity.pdbx_description
1 polymer ?
#
loop_
_entity_poly.entity_id
_entity_poly.type
_entity_poly.pdbx_seq_one_letter_code
_entity_poly.pdbx_strand_id
1 'polypeptide(L)'
;MPPLPTAVTADTAAARMAELVTEINRHNQLYYQQAAPVISDREYDDLLRELMDLEDAWPALASPDSPTRRVGGAPIDSFRQIRHLARMMSLDNTYSPEEVGAFWQRMERLLGTEDIRTVIEPKVDGVAVSLCYENGRLKYAATRGDGTTGDDITENVKTIRRLPLKLPAGAPALLEVRGEIFMPNSAFRQLNDEREAAGDVRFANPRNATAGTLKQLDPRIAAKRPLSVIFHGLGRIEGKTLGSVS
;
A
#
# COMPACT_ATOMS: atom_id res chain seq x y z
N MET A 1 -28.70 30.14 -9.38
CA MET A 1 -28.41 28.82 -8.77
C MET A 1 -29.69 28.33 -8.11
N PRO A 2 -30.17 27.11 -8.39
CA PRO A 2 -31.22 26.53 -7.57
C PRO A 2 -30.67 26.30 -6.16
N PRO A 3 -31.48 26.48 -5.09
CA PRO A 3 -31.05 26.20 -3.73
C PRO A 3 -30.82 24.70 -3.56
N LEU A 4 -29.73 24.33 -2.89
CA LEU A 4 -29.53 22.96 -2.41
C LEU A 4 -30.71 22.58 -1.50
N PRO A 5 -31.27 21.36 -1.60
CA PRO A 5 -32.37 20.93 -0.77
C PRO A 5 -31.98 21.03 0.72
N THR A 6 -32.91 21.56 1.51
CA THR A 6 -32.77 21.70 2.96
C THR A 6 -32.65 20.32 3.61
N ALA A 7 -31.82 20.24 4.67
CA ALA A 7 -31.71 19.16 5.67
C ALA A 7 -30.65 18.07 5.50
N VAL A 8 -29.43 18.40 5.05
CA VAL A 8 -28.25 17.66 5.52
C VAL A 8 -27.63 18.46 6.67
N THR A 9 -27.80 17.97 7.90
CA THR A 9 -27.09 18.47 9.08
C THR A 9 -25.67 17.89 9.14
N ALA A 10 -24.77 18.51 9.90
CA ALA A 10 -23.43 18.00 10.10
C ALA A 10 -23.42 16.54 10.62
N ASP A 11 -24.35 16.19 11.52
CA ASP A 11 -24.46 14.84 12.07
C ASP A 11 -24.92 13.82 11.02
N THR A 12 -25.91 14.17 10.20
CA THR A 12 -26.36 13.31 9.09
C THR A 12 -25.30 13.19 8.00
N ALA A 13 -24.51 14.24 7.74
CA ALA A 13 -23.38 14.19 6.82
C ALA A 13 -22.29 13.25 7.36
N ALA A 14 -21.93 13.38 8.64
CA ALA A 14 -20.94 12.53 9.28
C ALA A 14 -21.33 11.04 9.25
N ALA A 15 -22.60 10.74 9.54
CA ALA A 15 -23.13 9.37 9.47
C ALA A 15 -23.05 8.82 8.04
N ARG A 16 -23.50 9.59 7.04
CA ARG A 16 -23.47 9.17 5.64
C ARG A 16 -22.05 9.00 5.11
N MET A 17 -21.13 9.89 5.46
CA MET A 17 -19.71 9.76 5.14
C MET A 17 -19.13 8.46 5.71
N ALA A 18 -19.45 8.12 6.97
CA ALA A 18 -18.96 6.89 7.59
C ALA A 18 -19.49 5.62 6.90
N GLU A 19 -20.75 5.62 6.48
CA GLU A 19 -21.35 4.55 5.68
C GLU A 19 -20.66 4.41 4.32
N LEU A 20 -20.55 5.49 3.56
CA LEU A 20 -19.89 5.51 2.25
C LEU A 20 -18.45 5.03 2.33
N VAL A 21 -17.69 5.52 3.32
CA VAL A 21 -16.31 5.06 3.56
C VAL A 21 -16.27 3.56 3.83
N THR A 22 -17.19 3.02 4.61
CA THR A 22 -17.26 1.59 4.91
C THR A 22 -17.59 0.78 3.66
N GLU A 23 -18.60 1.20 2.90
CA GLU A 23 -19.07 0.55 1.68
C GLU A 23 -18.00 0.57 0.59
N ILE A 24 -17.42 1.74 0.30
CA ILE A 24 -16.34 1.91 -0.70
C ILE A 24 -15.12 1.06 -0.33
N ASN A 25 -14.73 1.01 0.96
CA ASN A 25 -13.61 0.17 1.37
C ASN A 25 -13.91 -1.33 1.22
N ARG A 26 -15.15 -1.76 1.49
CA ARG A 26 -15.59 -3.14 1.24
C ARG A 26 -15.52 -3.47 -0.25
N HIS A 27 -15.99 -2.58 -1.13
CA HIS A 27 -15.89 -2.77 -2.58
C HIS A 27 -14.44 -2.80 -3.07
N ASN A 28 -13.58 -1.92 -2.55
CA ASN A 28 -12.14 -1.96 -2.83
C ASN A 28 -11.51 -3.29 -2.41
N GLN A 29 -11.90 -3.84 -1.26
CA GLN A 29 -11.43 -5.16 -0.83
C GLN A 29 -11.89 -6.27 -1.78
N LEU A 30 -13.17 -6.29 -2.14
CA LEU A 30 -13.73 -7.26 -3.07
C LEU A 30 -13.06 -7.19 -4.44
N TYR A 31 -12.88 -5.99 -4.98
CA TYR A 31 -12.28 -5.76 -6.28
C TYR A 31 -10.77 -6.07 -6.30
N TYR A 32 -9.99 -5.45 -5.40
CA TYR A 32 -8.52 -5.49 -5.48
C TYR A 32 -7.85 -6.60 -4.68
N GLN A 33 -8.53 -7.19 -3.68
CA GLN A 33 -7.95 -8.26 -2.85
C GLN A 33 -8.55 -9.62 -3.17
N GLN A 34 -9.87 -9.68 -3.41
CA GLN A 34 -10.59 -10.94 -3.60
C GLN A 34 -10.91 -11.25 -5.08
N ALA A 35 -10.68 -10.29 -5.98
CA ALA A 35 -11.04 -10.41 -7.40
C ALA A 35 -12.52 -10.84 -7.62
N ALA A 36 -13.42 -10.34 -6.77
CA ALA A 36 -14.84 -10.71 -6.73
C ALA A 36 -15.73 -9.44 -6.62
N PRO A 37 -15.70 -8.53 -7.62
CA PRO A 37 -16.52 -7.33 -7.59
C PRO A 37 -18.02 -7.67 -7.60
N VAL A 38 -18.80 -6.94 -6.80
CA VAL A 38 -20.25 -7.16 -6.63
C VAL A 38 -21.10 -5.97 -7.11
N ILE A 39 -20.45 -4.89 -7.53
CA ILE A 39 -21.07 -3.72 -8.16
C ILE A 39 -20.28 -3.36 -9.42
N SER A 40 -20.91 -2.65 -10.34
CA SER A 40 -20.29 -2.09 -11.53
C SER A 40 -19.39 -0.89 -11.21
N ASP A 41 -18.47 -0.56 -12.12
CA ASP A 41 -17.59 0.61 -12.00
C ASP A 41 -18.40 1.92 -11.88
N ARG A 42 -19.53 2.01 -12.59
CA ARG A 42 -20.42 3.17 -12.51
C ARG A 42 -21.03 3.35 -11.12
N GLU A 43 -21.52 2.26 -10.53
CA GLU A 43 -22.08 2.30 -9.17
C GLU A 43 -21.00 2.68 -8.15
N TYR A 44 -19.78 2.17 -8.32
CA TYR A 44 -18.64 2.55 -7.48
C TYR A 44 -18.30 4.05 -7.62
N ASP A 45 -18.25 4.56 -8.85
CA ASP A 45 -17.96 5.97 -9.13
C ASP A 45 -19.03 6.91 -8.54
N ASP A 46 -20.29 6.49 -8.56
CA ASP A 46 -21.39 7.25 -7.96
C ASP A 46 -21.26 7.31 -6.43
N LEU A 47 -20.89 6.21 -5.76
CA LEU A 47 -20.58 6.20 -4.32
C LEU A 47 -19.39 7.11 -3.98
N LEU A 48 -18.33 7.05 -4.79
CA LEU A 48 -17.13 7.86 -4.57
C LEU A 48 -17.42 9.35 -4.77
N ARG A 49 -18.21 9.70 -5.79
CA ARG A 49 -18.64 11.08 -6.05
C ARG A 49 -19.49 11.63 -4.91
N GLU A 50 -20.45 10.86 -4.41
CA GLU A 50 -21.26 11.26 -3.25
C GLU A 50 -20.38 11.56 -2.03
N LEU A 51 -19.38 10.72 -1.76
CA LEU A 51 -18.44 10.94 -0.66
C LEU A 51 -17.60 12.21 -0.88
N MET A 52 -17.13 12.46 -2.09
CA MET A 52 -16.38 13.68 -2.43
C MET A 52 -17.23 14.93 -2.22
N ASP A 53 -18.46 14.95 -2.73
CA ASP A 53 -19.38 16.09 -2.60
C ASP A 53 -19.67 16.41 -1.13
N LEU A 54 -19.85 15.36 -0.29
CA LEU A 54 -20.02 15.53 1.15
C LEU A 54 -18.77 16.09 1.82
N GLU A 55 -17.58 15.59 1.49
CA GLU A 55 -16.31 16.05 2.08
C GLU A 55 -15.98 17.49 1.70
N ASP A 56 -16.33 17.90 0.47
CA ASP A 56 -16.18 19.27 0.01
C ASP A 56 -17.19 20.21 0.70
N ALA A 57 -18.42 19.75 0.94
CA ALA A 57 -19.43 20.51 1.67
C ALA A 57 -19.13 20.62 3.18
N TRP A 58 -18.47 19.62 3.77
CA TRP A 58 -18.11 19.57 5.19
C TRP A 58 -16.63 19.23 5.43
N PRO A 59 -15.69 20.13 5.09
CA PRO A 59 -14.25 19.82 5.15
C PRO A 59 -13.74 19.41 6.54
N ALA A 60 -14.38 19.93 7.60
CA ALA A 60 -14.04 19.60 8.98
C ALA A 60 -14.35 18.14 9.37
N LEU A 61 -15.23 17.46 8.62
CA LEU A 61 -15.63 16.07 8.85
C LEU A 61 -14.80 15.08 8.01
N ALA A 62 -14.07 15.56 7.01
CA ALA A 62 -13.33 14.71 6.10
C ALA A 62 -12.16 14.00 6.82
N SER A 63 -12.09 12.68 6.67
CA SER A 63 -11.04 11.87 7.28
C SER A 63 -9.77 11.85 6.41
N PRO A 64 -8.56 11.91 7.00
CA PRO A 64 -7.32 11.73 6.26
C PRO A 64 -7.19 10.32 5.64
N ASP A 65 -7.94 9.34 6.16
CA ASP A 65 -7.96 7.95 5.68
C ASP A 65 -9.09 7.68 4.68
N SER A 66 -9.79 8.72 4.22
CA SER A 66 -10.91 8.56 3.29
C SER A 66 -10.45 7.99 1.94
N PRO A 67 -11.23 7.10 1.30
CA PRO A 67 -10.95 6.60 -0.05
C PRO A 67 -10.79 7.69 -1.10
N THR A 68 -11.38 8.87 -0.90
CA THR A 68 -11.23 10.05 -1.77
C THR A 68 -9.80 10.57 -1.81
N ARG A 69 -9.01 10.36 -0.74
CA ARG A 69 -7.61 10.80 -0.65
C ARG A 69 -6.66 9.98 -1.52
N ARG A 70 -7.14 8.90 -2.14
CA ARG A 70 -6.34 8.02 -3.01
C ARG A 70 -6.02 8.62 -4.38
N VAL A 71 -6.63 9.75 -4.76
CA VAL A 71 -6.33 10.45 -6.03
C VAL A 71 -4.96 11.14 -6.05
N GLY A 72 -4.28 11.17 -4.90
CA GLY A 72 -2.99 11.84 -4.72
C GLY A 72 -3.16 13.28 -4.24
N GLY A 73 -2.29 13.68 -3.30
CA GLY A 73 -2.25 15.04 -2.76
C GLY A 73 -1.56 16.05 -3.70
N ALA A 74 -1.31 17.25 -3.16
CA ALA A 74 -0.52 18.25 -3.86
C ALA A 74 0.93 17.76 -4.09
N PRO A 75 1.61 18.25 -5.14
CA PRO A 75 3.03 17.96 -5.35
C PRO A 75 3.88 18.38 -4.15
N ILE A 76 4.95 17.63 -3.91
CA ILE A 76 5.96 17.90 -2.90
C ILE A 76 7.26 18.36 -3.56
N ASP A 77 8.04 19.22 -2.89
CA ASP A 77 9.32 19.68 -3.43
C ASP A 77 10.41 18.60 -3.37
N SER A 78 10.39 17.79 -2.31
CA SER A 78 11.36 16.72 -2.08
C SER A 78 10.86 15.70 -1.07
N PHE A 79 11.46 14.50 -1.09
CA PHE A 79 11.20 13.46 -0.11
C PHE A 79 11.96 13.71 1.18
N ARG A 80 11.28 13.57 2.32
CA ARG A 80 11.91 13.55 3.64
C ARG A 80 12.49 12.17 3.91
N GLN A 81 13.46 12.09 4.82
CA GLN A 81 14.05 10.82 5.26
C GLN A 81 13.36 10.32 6.53
N ILE A 82 13.04 9.03 6.55
CA ILE A 82 12.48 8.33 7.71
C ILE A 82 13.45 7.24 8.15
N ARG A 83 13.78 7.25 9.44
CA ARG A 83 14.51 6.15 10.07
C ARG A 83 13.54 5.02 10.39
N HIS A 84 13.87 3.81 9.95
CA HIS A 84 13.08 2.61 10.24
C HIS A 84 13.13 2.28 11.72
N LEU A 85 12.02 1.77 12.27
CA LEU A 85 11.92 1.41 13.69
C LEU A 85 12.79 0.20 14.03
N ALA A 86 12.97 -0.69 13.04
CA ALA A 86 13.94 -1.76 13.05
C ALA A 86 14.71 -1.77 11.73
N ARG A 87 15.97 -2.24 11.73
CA ARG A 87 16.76 -2.35 10.50
C ARG A 87 16.09 -3.30 9.50
N MET A 88 16.01 -2.89 8.24
CA MET A 88 15.57 -3.71 7.11
C MET A 88 16.76 -4.47 6.52
N MET A 89 16.82 -5.78 6.81
CA MET A 89 17.89 -6.66 6.33
C MET A 89 17.73 -6.98 4.83
N SER A 90 18.83 -7.35 4.19
CA SER A 90 18.80 -8.05 2.91
C SER A 90 18.80 -9.55 3.14
N LEU A 91 18.36 -10.31 2.14
CA LEU A 91 18.54 -11.75 2.07
C LEU A 91 19.84 -12.06 1.34
N ASP A 92 20.52 -13.12 1.79
CA ASP A 92 21.58 -13.76 1.00
C ASP A 92 20.94 -14.44 -0.22
N ASN A 93 21.68 -14.50 -1.33
CA ASN A 93 21.20 -15.12 -2.57
C ASN A 93 22.11 -16.30 -2.94
N THR A 94 21.52 -17.30 -3.58
CA THR A 94 22.24 -18.43 -4.17
C THR A 94 21.52 -18.87 -5.46
N TYR A 95 22.27 -19.50 -6.36
CA TYR A 95 21.76 -20.16 -7.56
C TYR A 95 22.14 -21.65 -7.59
N SER A 96 22.75 -22.17 -6.52
CA SER A 96 23.25 -23.53 -6.42
C SER A 96 22.38 -24.36 -5.48
N PRO A 97 21.81 -25.49 -5.96
CA PRO A 97 21.14 -26.44 -5.09
C PRO A 97 22.03 -26.94 -3.94
N GLU A 98 23.32 -27.08 -4.19
CA GLU A 98 24.31 -27.52 -3.19
C GLU A 98 24.47 -26.49 -2.07
N GLU A 99 24.51 -25.20 -2.40
CA GLU A 99 24.57 -24.11 -1.42
C GLU A 99 23.30 -24.04 -0.56
N VAL A 100 22.12 -24.33 -1.14
CA VAL A 100 20.87 -24.47 -0.39
C VAL A 100 20.94 -25.65 0.58
N GLY A 101 21.44 -26.80 0.13
CA GLY A 101 21.65 -27.97 1.00
C GLY A 101 22.61 -27.68 2.15
N ALA A 102 23.71 -26.98 1.87
CA ALA A 102 24.67 -26.55 2.89
C ALA A 102 24.06 -25.54 3.87
N PHE A 103 23.18 -24.64 3.40
CA PHE A 103 22.41 -23.74 4.27
C PHE A 103 21.51 -24.53 5.21
N TRP A 104 20.77 -25.51 4.70
CA TRP A 104 19.88 -26.33 5.50
C TRP A 104 20.63 -27.09 6.60
N GLN A 105 21.73 -27.78 6.26
CA GLN A 105 22.57 -28.48 7.23
C GLN A 105 23.14 -27.55 8.32
N ARG A 106 23.49 -26.31 7.95
CA ARG A 106 23.90 -25.31 8.95
C ARG A 106 22.76 -24.96 9.90
N MET A 107 21.54 -24.81 9.40
CA MET A 107 20.36 -24.54 10.22
C MET A 107 20.05 -25.69 11.17
N GLU A 108 20.09 -26.94 10.70
CA GLU A 108 19.85 -28.13 11.54
C GLU A 108 20.84 -28.19 12.70
N ARG A 109 22.12 -27.94 12.43
CA ARG A 109 23.16 -27.89 13.47
C ARG A 109 22.96 -26.74 14.46
N LEU A 110 22.55 -25.56 14.00
CA LEU A 110 22.35 -24.39 14.87
C LEU A 110 21.09 -24.51 15.74
N LEU A 111 20.05 -25.17 15.23
CA LEU A 111 18.77 -25.35 15.93
C LEU A 111 18.72 -26.66 16.74
N GLY A 112 19.60 -27.62 16.45
CA GLY A 112 19.63 -28.93 17.11
C GLY A 112 18.47 -29.84 16.70
N THR A 113 17.86 -29.61 15.53
CA THR A 113 16.73 -30.39 15.01
C THR A 113 16.74 -30.42 13.48
N GLU A 114 16.32 -31.54 12.91
CA GLU A 114 16.07 -31.71 11.47
C GLU A 114 14.64 -31.29 11.08
N ASP A 115 13.73 -31.22 12.05
CA ASP A 115 12.34 -30.78 11.84
C ASP A 115 12.23 -29.25 11.90
N ILE A 116 12.61 -28.59 10.80
CA ILE A 116 12.57 -27.12 10.66
C ILE A 116 11.34 -26.72 9.84
N ARG A 117 10.31 -26.23 10.53
CA ARG A 117 9.14 -25.63 9.87
C ARG A 117 9.57 -24.43 9.02
N THR A 118 9.25 -24.49 7.73
CA THR A 118 9.71 -23.53 6.73
C THR A 118 8.56 -23.06 5.86
N VAL A 119 8.60 -21.78 5.50
CA VAL A 119 7.70 -21.18 4.52
C VAL A 119 8.52 -20.83 3.28
N ILE A 120 8.04 -21.22 2.10
CA ILE A 120 8.65 -20.91 0.81
C ILE A 120 7.73 -19.94 0.09
N GLU A 121 8.23 -18.74 -0.20
CA GLU A 121 7.48 -17.68 -0.87
C GLU A 121 8.18 -17.25 -2.17
N PRO A 122 7.42 -16.97 -3.25
CA PRO A 122 8.00 -16.34 -4.43
C PRO A 122 8.64 -15.00 -4.08
N LYS A 123 9.89 -14.79 -4.51
CA LYS A 123 10.56 -13.50 -4.35
C LYS A 123 10.03 -12.51 -5.39
N VAL A 124 9.23 -11.54 -4.93
CA VAL A 124 8.68 -10.48 -5.78
C VAL A 124 9.79 -9.50 -6.18
N ASP A 125 9.84 -9.14 -7.47
CA ASP A 125 10.81 -8.17 -8.00
C ASP A 125 10.18 -6.78 -8.07
N GLY A 126 10.27 -6.04 -6.96
CA GLY A 126 9.69 -4.71 -6.84
C GLY A 126 10.57 -3.76 -6.05
N VAL A 127 9.94 -2.94 -5.21
CA VAL A 127 10.59 -2.01 -4.29
C VAL A 127 10.20 -2.35 -2.87
N ALA A 128 11.19 -2.76 -2.09
CA ALA A 128 11.05 -3.01 -0.66
C ALA A 128 10.65 -1.74 0.10
N VAL A 129 9.62 -1.87 0.94
CA VAL A 129 9.04 -0.79 1.73
C VAL A 129 8.77 -1.21 3.18
N SER A 130 8.73 -0.20 4.06
CA SER A 130 8.25 -0.31 5.43
C SER A 130 7.04 0.60 5.61
N LEU A 131 5.93 0.07 6.13
CA LEU A 131 4.74 0.83 6.44
C LEU A 131 4.50 0.78 7.93
N CYS A 132 4.35 1.96 8.53
CA CYS A 132 4.06 2.10 9.95
C CYS A 132 2.59 2.49 10.12
N TYR A 133 1.85 1.64 10.82
CA TYR A 133 0.50 1.93 11.28
C TYR A 133 0.54 2.28 12.77
N GLU A 134 -0.14 3.35 13.15
CA GLU A 134 -0.29 3.78 14.53
C GLU A 134 -1.79 3.85 14.85
N ASN A 135 -2.20 3.14 15.90
CA ASN A 135 -3.60 2.98 16.29
C ASN A 135 -4.49 2.54 15.11
N GLY A 136 -3.97 1.62 14.30
CA GLY A 136 -4.63 1.09 13.12
C GLY A 136 -4.69 2.03 11.91
N ARG A 137 -4.09 3.23 11.93
CA ARG A 137 -4.07 4.15 10.78
C ARG A 137 -2.67 4.23 10.18
N LEU A 138 -2.58 4.31 8.85
CA LEU A 138 -1.29 4.46 8.17
C LEU A 138 -0.65 5.80 8.58
N LYS A 139 0.44 5.73 9.34
CA LYS A 139 1.20 6.90 9.80
C LYS A 139 2.18 7.36 8.73
N TYR A 140 2.97 6.44 8.19
CA TYR A 140 3.89 6.69 7.08
C TYR A 140 4.23 5.42 6.30
N ALA A 141 4.74 5.61 5.09
CA ALA A 141 5.38 4.57 4.30
C ALA A 141 6.77 5.06 3.85
N ALA A 142 7.78 4.20 3.98
CA ALA A 142 9.16 4.52 3.62
C ALA A 142 9.77 3.48 2.68
N THR A 143 10.60 3.93 1.76
CA THR A 143 11.47 3.01 0.98
C THR A 143 12.52 2.36 1.88
N ARG A 144 13.08 1.22 1.45
CA ARG A 144 14.19 0.58 2.19
C ARG A 144 15.39 1.51 2.40
N GLY A 145 15.78 2.27 1.37
CA GLY A 145 17.01 3.06 1.35
C GLY A 145 18.23 2.22 1.68
N ASP A 146 19.01 2.64 2.68
CA ASP A 146 20.21 1.92 3.15
C ASP A 146 19.91 0.77 4.14
N GLY A 147 18.62 0.54 4.42
CA GLY A 147 18.14 -0.44 5.39
C GLY A 147 17.96 0.12 6.81
N THR A 148 18.44 1.32 7.10
CA THR A 148 18.22 2.05 8.36
C THR A 148 17.37 3.29 8.15
N THR A 149 17.56 3.97 7.01
CA THR A 149 16.84 5.18 6.61
C THR A 149 16.39 5.04 5.17
N GLY A 150 15.20 5.56 4.86
CA GLY A 150 14.77 5.72 3.48
C GLY A 150 13.75 6.84 3.31
N ASP A 151 13.41 7.11 2.06
CA ASP A 151 12.54 8.22 1.70
C ASP A 151 11.08 7.96 2.10
N ASP A 152 10.45 8.98 2.68
CA ASP A 152 9.02 9.07 2.94
C ASP A 152 8.24 9.10 1.62
N ILE A 153 7.54 8.02 1.30
CA ILE A 153 6.73 7.87 0.09
C ILE A 153 5.24 7.76 0.43
N THR A 154 4.83 8.25 1.61
CA THR A 154 3.48 8.05 2.16
C THR A 154 2.38 8.46 1.17
N GLU A 155 2.49 9.63 0.55
CA GLU A 155 1.47 10.13 -0.37
C GLU A 155 1.37 9.30 -1.65
N ASN A 156 2.49 8.81 -2.17
CA ASN A 156 2.49 7.93 -3.34
C ASN A 156 1.90 6.56 -2.99
N VAL A 157 2.22 6.03 -1.82
CA VAL A 157 1.73 4.74 -1.33
C VAL A 157 0.24 4.76 -1.02
N LYS A 158 -0.32 5.89 -0.55
CA LYS A 158 -1.77 6.04 -0.33
C LYS A 158 -2.60 5.82 -1.60
N THR A 159 -2.01 6.06 -2.77
CA THR A 159 -2.69 5.85 -4.07
C THR A 159 -2.88 4.37 -4.43
N ILE A 160 -2.17 3.45 -3.76
CA ILE A 160 -2.24 2.00 -4.00
C ILE A 160 -3.56 1.45 -3.48
N ARG A 161 -4.47 1.10 -4.39
CA ARG A 161 -5.84 0.67 -4.06
C ARG A 161 -5.91 -0.58 -3.17
N ARG A 162 -5.01 -1.54 -3.38
CA ARG A 162 -4.92 -2.79 -2.59
C ARG A 162 -4.51 -2.54 -1.13
N LEU A 163 -3.91 -1.39 -0.84
CA LEU A 163 -3.35 -1.06 0.46
C LEU A 163 -4.40 -0.49 1.42
N PRO A 164 -4.64 -1.08 2.60
CA PRO A 164 -5.55 -0.49 3.58
C PRO A 164 -4.95 0.76 4.20
N LEU A 165 -5.66 1.90 4.17
CA LEU A 165 -5.23 3.11 4.91
C LEU A 165 -5.53 2.99 6.41
N LYS A 166 -6.54 2.17 6.74
CA LYS A 166 -6.96 1.84 8.10
C LYS A 166 -7.08 0.33 8.24
N LEU A 167 -6.48 -0.21 9.28
CA LEU A 167 -6.54 -1.61 9.66
C LEU A 167 -7.85 -1.92 10.40
N PRO A 168 -8.29 -3.19 10.40
CA PRO A 168 -9.43 -3.64 11.20
C PRO A 168 -9.26 -3.34 12.69
N ALA A 169 -10.38 -3.34 13.41
CA ALA A 169 -10.36 -3.24 14.87
C ALA A 169 -9.52 -4.37 15.49
N GLY A 170 -8.78 -4.04 16.55
CA GLY A 170 -7.89 -5.00 17.24
C GLY A 170 -6.46 -5.05 16.70
N ALA A 171 -6.12 -4.24 15.70
CA ALA A 171 -4.73 -4.05 15.28
C ALA A 171 -3.84 -3.55 16.45
N PRO A 172 -2.53 -3.85 16.45
CA PRO A 172 -1.59 -3.33 17.44
C PRO A 172 -1.56 -1.80 17.50
N ALA A 173 -1.12 -1.25 18.64
CA ALA A 173 -1.01 0.20 18.82
C ALA A 173 0.06 0.78 17.88
N LEU A 174 1.14 0.03 17.66
CA LEU A 174 2.14 0.29 16.63
C LEU A 174 2.38 -0.99 15.85
N LEU A 175 2.30 -0.91 14.53
CA LEU A 175 2.59 -2.02 13.62
C LEU A 175 3.42 -1.52 12.44
N GLU A 176 4.69 -1.94 12.41
CA GLU A 176 5.53 -1.84 11.23
C GLU A 176 5.41 -3.15 10.42
N VAL A 177 4.92 -3.06 9.19
CA VAL A 177 4.87 -4.16 8.22
C VAL A 177 5.80 -3.89 7.06
N ARG A 178 6.43 -4.94 6.56
CA ARG A 178 7.38 -4.89 5.45
C ARG A 178 6.87 -5.70 4.28
N GLY A 179 7.15 -5.19 3.10
CA GLY A 179 6.64 -5.78 1.89
C GLY A 179 7.33 -5.24 0.65
N GLU A 180 6.81 -5.70 -0.47
CA GLU A 180 7.24 -5.28 -1.79
C GLU A 180 6.08 -4.56 -2.48
N ILE A 181 6.33 -3.33 -2.94
CA ILE A 181 5.46 -2.67 -3.90
C ILE A 181 5.96 -3.02 -5.30
N PHE A 182 5.04 -3.32 -6.21
CA PHE A 182 5.39 -3.71 -7.58
C PHE A 182 4.32 -3.26 -8.57
N MET A 183 4.72 -3.09 -9.83
CA MET A 183 3.83 -2.85 -10.94
C MET A 183 3.45 -4.20 -11.58
N PRO A 184 2.15 -4.56 -11.65
CA PRO A 184 1.72 -5.76 -12.35
C PRO A 184 2.18 -5.75 -13.83
N ASN A 185 2.48 -6.93 -14.38
CA ASN A 185 2.99 -7.06 -15.75
C ASN A 185 2.08 -6.45 -16.82
N SER A 186 0.76 -6.51 -16.64
CA SER A 186 -0.21 -5.87 -17.54
C SER A 186 -0.12 -4.34 -17.48
N ALA A 187 -0.11 -3.78 -16.27
CA ALA A 187 0.05 -2.34 -16.04
C ALA A 187 1.40 -1.82 -16.57
N PHE A 188 2.47 -2.60 -16.43
CA PHE A 188 3.78 -2.26 -16.97
C PHE A 188 3.78 -2.20 -18.50
N ARG A 189 3.15 -3.17 -19.17
CA ARG A 189 3.02 -3.16 -20.65
C ARG A 189 2.25 -1.91 -21.10
N GLN A 190 1.08 -1.68 -20.52
CA GLN A 190 0.26 -0.51 -20.83
C GLN A 190 1.03 0.81 -20.64
N LEU A 191 1.71 0.97 -19.50
CA LEU A 191 2.52 2.17 -19.23
C LEU A 191 3.61 2.37 -20.28
N ASN A 192 4.27 1.29 -20.72
CA ASN A 192 5.28 1.40 -21.75
C ASN A 192 4.70 1.74 -23.13
N ASP A 193 3.52 1.23 -23.47
CA ASP A 193 2.83 1.55 -24.72
C ASP A 193 2.40 3.03 -24.73
N GLU A 194 1.88 3.55 -23.61
CA GLU A 194 1.54 4.97 -23.44
C GLU A 194 2.78 5.88 -23.55
N ARG A 195 3.92 5.46 -22.98
CA ARG A 195 5.19 6.20 -23.09
C ARG A 195 5.72 6.21 -24.51
N GLU A 196 5.70 5.07 -25.20
CA GLU A 196 6.13 4.95 -26.60
C GLU A 196 5.27 5.83 -27.51
N ALA A 197 3.95 5.84 -27.31
CA ALA A 197 3.03 6.73 -28.03
C ALA A 197 3.30 8.23 -27.77
N ALA A 198 3.80 8.57 -26.58
CA ALA A 198 4.20 9.94 -26.22
C ALA A 198 5.63 10.31 -26.66
N GLY A 199 6.38 9.39 -27.29
CA GLY A 199 7.79 9.58 -27.65
C GLY A 199 8.76 9.50 -26.47
N ASP A 200 8.29 9.04 -25.32
CA ASP A 200 9.06 8.85 -24.10
C ASP A 200 9.88 7.55 -24.12
N VAL A 201 11.00 7.54 -23.40
CA VAL A 201 11.80 6.32 -23.22
C VAL A 201 11.03 5.29 -22.37
N ARG A 202 10.96 4.05 -22.87
CA ARG A 202 10.35 2.91 -22.16
C ARG A 202 11.12 2.58 -20.89
N PHE A 203 10.41 2.11 -19.87
CA PHE A 203 11.05 1.49 -18.71
C PHE A 203 11.62 0.12 -19.09
N ALA A 204 12.84 -0.16 -18.64
CA ALA A 204 13.54 -1.41 -18.94
C ALA A 204 12.87 -2.64 -18.32
N ASN A 205 12.28 -2.50 -17.13
CA ASN A 205 11.63 -3.60 -16.41
C ASN A 205 10.56 -3.07 -15.43
N PRO A 206 9.63 -3.93 -14.94
CA PRO A 206 8.58 -3.53 -13.98
C PRO A 206 9.11 -2.91 -12.70
N ARG A 207 10.26 -3.37 -12.20
CA ARG A 207 10.89 -2.83 -10.98
C ARG A 207 11.30 -1.37 -11.15
N ASN A 208 11.90 -1.00 -12.28
CA ASN A 208 12.28 0.38 -12.59
C ASN A 208 11.04 1.27 -12.76
N ALA A 209 9.99 0.76 -13.41
CA ALA A 209 8.72 1.48 -13.53
C ALA A 209 8.07 1.71 -12.15
N THR A 210 8.14 0.72 -11.27
CA THR A 210 7.66 0.80 -9.88
C THR A 210 8.45 1.86 -9.11
N ALA A 211 9.79 1.79 -9.13
CA ALA A 211 10.65 2.75 -8.46
C ALA A 211 10.43 4.17 -8.96
N GLY A 212 10.38 4.37 -10.28
CA GLY A 212 10.10 5.67 -10.90
C GLY A 212 8.70 6.20 -10.58
N THR A 213 7.72 5.33 -10.33
CA THR A 213 6.37 5.71 -9.89
C THR A 213 6.35 6.14 -8.43
N LEU A 214 7.00 5.38 -7.54
CA LEU A 214 7.09 5.72 -6.13
C LEU A 214 7.94 6.97 -5.85
N LYS A 215 8.78 7.38 -6.80
CA LYS A 215 9.61 8.59 -6.73
C LYS A 215 9.01 9.79 -7.48
N GLN A 216 7.73 9.75 -7.84
CA GLN A 216 7.05 10.93 -8.37
C GLN A 216 6.86 11.96 -7.26
N LEU A 217 7.26 13.21 -7.53
CA LEU A 217 7.01 14.34 -6.64
C LEU A 217 5.54 14.80 -6.68
N ASP A 218 4.82 14.45 -7.75
CA ASP A 218 3.38 14.65 -7.84
C ASP A 218 2.65 13.30 -7.64
N PRO A 219 2.01 13.07 -6.48
CA PRO A 219 1.29 11.83 -6.20
C PRO A 219 0.14 11.55 -7.18
N ARG A 220 -0.37 12.56 -7.88
CA ARG A 220 -1.41 12.38 -8.91
C ARG A 220 -0.87 11.64 -10.13
N ILE A 221 0.44 11.71 -10.39
CA ILE A 221 1.09 10.87 -11.41
C ILE A 221 1.18 9.42 -10.92
N ALA A 222 1.52 9.21 -9.64
CA ALA A 222 1.56 7.88 -9.05
C ALA A 222 0.16 7.23 -9.05
N ALA A 223 -0.89 7.98 -8.77
CA ALA A 223 -2.28 7.50 -8.77
C ALA A 223 -2.75 6.97 -10.14
N LYS A 224 -2.16 7.46 -11.25
CA LYS A 224 -2.46 7.01 -12.61
C LYS A 224 -1.71 5.74 -13.01
N ARG A 225 -0.69 5.34 -12.25
CA ARG A 225 0.17 4.19 -12.57
C ARG A 225 -0.16 3.05 -11.59
N PRO A 226 -0.88 2.01 -12.03
CA PRO A 226 -1.35 0.98 -11.12
C PRO A 226 -0.18 0.25 -10.47
N LEU A 227 -0.05 0.41 -9.16
CA LEU A 227 0.85 -0.36 -8.31
C LEU A 227 0.04 -1.33 -7.46
N SER A 228 0.69 -2.41 -7.05
CA SER A 228 0.19 -3.37 -6.08
C SER A 228 1.22 -3.55 -4.96
N VAL A 229 0.80 -4.17 -3.87
CA VAL A 229 1.62 -4.41 -2.70
C VAL A 229 1.40 -5.82 -2.18
N ILE A 230 2.46 -6.44 -1.67
CA ILE A 230 2.43 -7.69 -0.91
C ILE A 230 3.30 -7.53 0.34
N PHE A 231 2.83 -8.05 1.46
CA PHE A 231 3.55 -8.00 2.74
C PHE A 231 4.10 -9.39 3.07
N HIS A 232 5.34 -9.45 3.53
CA HIS A 232 6.07 -10.70 3.79
C HIS A 232 6.87 -10.65 5.11
N GLY A 233 6.73 -9.59 5.89
CA GLY A 233 7.55 -9.41 7.08
C GLY A 233 6.98 -8.41 8.07
N LEU A 234 7.39 -8.59 9.31
CA LEU A 234 7.05 -7.71 10.42
C LEU A 234 8.30 -6.96 10.87
N GLY A 235 8.13 -5.70 11.22
CA GLY A 235 9.13 -4.87 11.88
C GLY A 235 8.81 -4.72 13.36
N ARG A 236 8.88 -3.49 13.89
CA ARG A 236 8.45 -3.18 15.26
C ARG A 236 6.95 -3.37 15.45
N ILE A 237 6.57 -4.03 16.55
CA ILE A 237 5.18 -4.18 16.99
C ILE A 237 5.08 -3.76 18.45
N GLU A 238 4.08 -2.97 18.81
CA GLU A 238 3.79 -2.59 20.20
C GLU A 238 2.30 -2.76 20.51
N GLY A 239 2.01 -3.27 21.71
CA GLY A 239 0.66 -3.64 22.13
C GLY A 239 0.38 -5.14 21.93
N LYS A 240 -0.76 -5.48 21.33
CA LYS A 240 -1.16 -6.88 21.15
C LYS A 240 -0.22 -7.65 20.22
N THR A 241 0.09 -8.89 20.60
CA THR A 241 0.79 -9.85 19.74
C THR A 241 -0.14 -10.30 18.61
N LEU A 242 0.34 -10.25 17.37
CA LEU A 242 -0.36 -10.83 16.23
C LEU A 242 -0.33 -12.36 16.37
N GLY A 243 -1.48 -13.02 16.25
CA GLY A 243 -1.54 -14.48 16.20
C GLY A 243 -0.96 -15.01 14.89
N SER A 244 -0.35 -16.18 14.93
CA SER A 244 -0.05 -16.94 13.71
C SER A 244 -1.35 -17.53 13.16
N VAL A 245 -1.66 -17.28 11.89
CA VAL A 245 -2.67 -18.07 11.18
C VAL A 245 -2.01 -19.40 10.82
N SER A 246 -2.44 -20.47 11.50
CA SER A 246 -2.07 -21.85 11.20
C SER A 246 -2.75 -22.34 9.93
#